data_AF-A0A845MRA7-F1
#
_entry.id   AF-A0A845MRA7-F1
#
_cell.length_a   1.000
_cell.length_b   1.000
_cell.length_c   1.000
_cell.angle_alpha   90.00
_cell.angle_beta   90.00
_cell.angle_gamma   90.00
#
_symmetry.space_group_name_H-M   'P 1'
#
loop_
_entity.id
_entity.type
_entity.pdbx_description
1 polymer ?
#
loop_
_entity_poly.entity_id
_entity_poly.type
_entity_poly.pdbx_seq_one_letter_code
_entity_poly.pdbx_strand_id
1 'polypeptide(L)'
;MALKTVPFNVAFDFSRPAPADYEDINGDIQTAGVDEPRFNYSNGVAEGLILDASLSETAAINDIPTFNSSSGTWVFKGFLDKSLPIPSAGFGEFMEGSGTLVFVYSGGVGKCWADGEVLYTVDSFSAAEPEFLSNGGLAKIQSLKYYPYAWSEEKAAAESNGEFSIYYSPLFLFADGTDGYWGDSSDPATRFKDVAGTDPAAAAGDEFGLRLDKSGNGNNQYQATTAQKGTYQTDGTYHWVALDDDDNYLIDVPAGGWAGTYVQGTMQGVIVAEFAAPEGPYQIPTDPNYAGPGTDTQLVLVDRVLSDHELEGLVEWVGQRGAETDFAGAADGVDWFLFRDDLTALDASRWDVSAFGSLIRFVANCSNLASLKMDGWVPANVTSFMRFMTNCPLLTRLDVSSWRTVSANTFFRFAASSGLHELIIYGGTGNPFSDSPCVDYRAAFLDTNLSQQSYEDLVTAIESAGTSNGELDITGGSATTTGAAQTAVDALRARGWAVTTPDGY
;
A
#
# COMPACT_ATOMS: atom_id res chain seq x y z
N MET A 1 -49.44 1.92 -5.80
CA MET A 1 -48.09 2.35 -6.22
C MET A 1 -47.34 1.13 -6.69
N ALA A 2 -46.74 1.18 -7.88
CA ALA A 2 -45.89 0.10 -8.37
C ALA A 2 -44.53 0.15 -7.65
N LEU A 3 -43.99 -1.02 -7.30
CA LEU A 3 -42.59 -1.17 -6.86
C LEU A 3 -41.67 -0.47 -7.86
N LYS A 4 -40.72 0.33 -7.36
CA LYS A 4 -39.63 0.88 -8.17
C LYS A 4 -38.30 0.39 -7.60
N THR A 5 -37.55 -0.34 -8.40
CA THR A 5 -36.15 -0.66 -8.13
C THR A 5 -35.31 0.45 -8.73
N VAL A 6 -34.42 1.06 -7.95
CA VAL A 6 -33.50 2.09 -8.45
C VAL A 6 -32.06 1.54 -8.33
N PRO A 7 -31.32 1.42 -9.44
CA PRO A 7 -29.91 1.07 -9.38
C PRO A 7 -29.15 2.21 -8.69
N PHE A 8 -28.29 1.86 -7.72
CA PHE A 8 -27.45 2.79 -6.97
C PHE A 8 -25.99 2.41 -7.20
N ASN A 9 -25.11 3.40 -7.40
CA ASN A 9 -23.67 3.19 -7.61
C ASN A 9 -22.90 4.16 -6.72
N VAL A 10 -22.85 3.87 -5.42
CA VAL A 10 -22.11 4.65 -4.42
C VAL A 10 -21.30 3.67 -3.55
N ALA A 11 -20.02 3.96 -3.35
CA ALA A 11 -19.16 3.24 -2.42
C ALA A 11 -19.31 3.87 -1.02
N PHE A 12 -19.33 3.04 0.02
CA PHE A 12 -19.50 3.49 1.41
C PHE A 12 -18.28 3.11 2.24
N ASP A 13 -17.86 4.04 3.10
CA ASP A 13 -16.86 3.83 4.13
C ASP A 13 -17.55 3.47 5.46
N PHE A 14 -16.99 2.49 6.18
CA PHE A 14 -17.56 1.89 7.38
C PHE A 14 -16.66 2.17 8.59
N SER A 15 -17.17 2.87 9.61
CA SER A 15 -16.42 3.12 10.85
C SER A 15 -17.21 2.78 12.11
N ARG A 16 -16.49 2.30 13.14
CA ARG A 16 -17.00 2.10 14.51
C ARG A 16 -16.49 3.24 15.41
N PRO A 17 -17.33 3.91 16.21
CA PRO A 17 -16.86 4.93 17.16
C PRO A 17 -15.98 4.32 18.27
N ALA A 18 -14.92 5.01 18.68
CA ALA A 18 -14.06 4.61 19.80
C ALA A 18 -14.74 4.85 21.18
N PRO A 19 -14.43 4.06 22.22
CA PRO A 19 -14.97 4.26 23.56
C PRO A 19 -14.31 5.47 24.27
N ALA A 20 -15.12 6.31 24.93
CA ALA A 20 -14.66 7.37 25.83
C ALA A 20 -15.52 7.40 27.12
N ASP A 21 -14.90 7.78 28.25
CA ASP A 21 -15.57 7.95 29.55
C ASP A 21 -16.58 9.10 29.52
N TYR A 22 -17.65 9.00 30.31
CA TYR A 22 -18.69 10.03 30.43
C TYR A 22 -19.20 10.16 31.87
N GLU A 23 -19.68 11.35 32.23
CA GLU A 23 -20.42 11.60 33.48
C GLU A 23 -21.92 11.42 33.27
N ASP A 24 -22.58 10.68 34.16
CA ASP A 24 -24.04 10.56 34.15
C ASP A 24 -24.73 11.77 34.82
N ILE A 25 -26.07 11.77 34.82
CA ILE A 25 -26.90 12.88 35.33
C ILE A 25 -26.70 13.18 36.83
N ASN A 26 -26.04 12.28 37.57
CA ASN A 26 -25.73 12.46 38.99
C ASN A 26 -24.30 12.97 39.22
N GLY A 27 -23.50 13.14 38.17
CA GLY A 27 -22.10 13.59 38.25
C GLY A 27 -21.09 12.49 38.61
N ASP A 28 -21.46 11.22 38.41
CA ASP A 28 -20.55 10.10 38.58
C ASP A 28 -19.84 9.78 37.26
N ILE A 29 -18.50 9.71 37.28
CA ILE A 29 -17.69 9.24 36.14
C ILE A 29 -17.89 7.74 35.99
N GLN A 30 -18.46 7.31 34.87
CA GLN A 30 -18.67 5.90 34.55
C GLN A 30 -17.62 5.44 33.54
N THR A 31 -16.78 4.47 33.93
CA THR A 31 -15.93 3.73 32.99
C THR A 31 -16.78 2.68 32.28
N ALA A 32 -16.89 2.80 30.96
CA ALA A 32 -17.86 2.03 30.17
C ALA A 32 -17.36 0.63 29.77
N GLY A 33 -18.23 -0.39 29.85
CA GLY A 33 -18.03 -1.67 29.15
C GLY A 33 -18.22 -1.52 27.64
N VAL A 34 -17.57 -2.37 26.86
CA VAL A 34 -17.33 -2.26 25.40
C VAL A 34 -18.56 -2.33 24.46
N ASP A 35 -19.77 -2.52 24.97
CA ASP A 35 -20.92 -2.98 24.17
C ASP A 35 -22.24 -2.16 24.30
N GLU A 36 -22.21 -0.86 24.63
CA GLU A 36 -23.42 -0.01 24.56
C GLU A 36 -23.28 1.24 23.64
N PRO A 37 -24.20 1.47 22.68
CA PRO A 37 -24.23 2.70 21.89
C PRO A 37 -24.87 3.87 22.69
N ARG A 38 -24.34 5.10 22.56
CA ARG A 38 -24.90 6.30 23.21
C ARG A 38 -25.34 7.38 22.22
N PHE A 39 -26.49 8.00 22.52
CA PHE A 39 -26.89 9.33 22.07
C PHE A 39 -26.98 10.25 23.30
N ASN A 40 -26.41 11.45 23.25
CA ASN A 40 -26.58 12.44 24.31
C ASN A 40 -27.93 13.17 24.13
N TYR A 41 -28.85 13.02 25.08
CA TYR A 41 -30.10 13.78 25.11
C TYR A 41 -29.94 14.99 26.03
N SER A 42 -29.70 16.16 25.46
CA SER A 42 -30.01 17.43 26.13
C SER A 42 -30.92 18.30 25.25
N ASN A 43 -32.14 18.50 25.74
CA ASN A 43 -33.12 19.54 25.37
C ASN A 43 -33.18 20.04 23.90
N GLY A 44 -33.60 19.16 22.99
CA GLY A 44 -34.56 19.56 21.95
C GLY A 44 -34.05 20.38 20.78
N VAL A 45 -32.77 20.29 20.42
CA VAL A 45 -32.24 20.51 19.05
C VAL A 45 -31.01 19.61 18.90
N ALA A 46 -30.97 18.73 17.90
CA ALA A 46 -29.77 18.00 17.54
C ALA A 46 -28.83 18.93 16.74
N GLU A 47 -28.13 19.82 17.45
CA GLU A 47 -26.96 20.51 16.89
C GLU A 47 -25.71 19.63 17.12
N GLY A 48 -25.05 19.26 16.04
CA GLY A 48 -23.64 18.86 16.04
C GLY A 48 -23.35 17.39 15.75
N LEU A 49 -22.71 17.15 14.61
CA LEU A 49 -21.47 16.39 14.63
C LEU A 49 -20.36 17.31 14.12
N ILE A 50 -19.68 17.95 15.05
CA ILE A 50 -18.39 18.61 14.83
C ILE A 50 -17.36 17.49 14.70
N LEU A 51 -16.71 17.39 13.55
CA LEU A 51 -15.44 16.68 13.41
C LEU A 51 -14.34 17.74 13.36
N ASP A 52 -13.87 18.14 14.53
CA ASP A 52 -12.52 18.67 14.70
C ASP A 52 -12.17 18.67 16.19
N ALA A 53 -11.14 17.89 16.55
CA ALA A 53 -10.04 18.32 17.40
C ALA A 53 -9.21 17.08 17.78
N SER A 54 -8.03 17.00 17.18
CA SER A 54 -6.74 16.61 17.78
C SER A 54 -6.71 15.89 19.15
N LEU A 55 -5.76 14.94 19.25
CA LEU A 55 -5.17 14.31 20.45
C LEU A 55 -5.89 13.01 20.90
N SER A 56 -5.25 11.93 21.32
CA SER A 56 -3.86 11.48 21.40
C SER A 56 -3.88 10.16 22.17
N GLU A 57 -2.87 9.32 21.95
CA GLU A 57 -2.40 8.16 22.75
C GLU A 57 -2.70 6.74 22.24
N THR A 58 -1.60 6.00 22.18
CA THR A 58 -1.42 4.58 21.82
C THR A 58 -1.41 3.67 23.04
N ALA A 59 -1.73 2.38 22.77
CA ALA A 59 -1.50 1.14 23.54
C ALA A 59 -2.76 0.55 24.21
N ALA A 60 -3.00 -0.77 24.26
CA ALA A 60 -2.26 -1.96 23.81
C ALA A 60 -3.25 -3.03 23.31
N ILE A 61 -2.80 -3.89 22.39
CA ILE A 61 -3.49 -5.13 22.04
C ILE A 61 -3.35 -6.10 23.22
N ASN A 62 -4.48 -6.52 23.80
CA ASN A 62 -4.59 -7.82 24.46
C ASN A 62 -6.04 -8.32 24.35
N ASP A 63 -6.11 -9.56 23.84
CA ASP A 63 -7.26 -10.46 23.68
C ASP A 63 -8.23 -10.20 22.51
N ILE A 64 -8.25 -11.19 21.61
CA ILE A 64 -9.17 -11.35 20.48
C ILE A 64 -10.55 -11.73 21.01
N PRO A 65 -11.62 -10.94 20.79
CA PRO A 65 -12.98 -11.40 20.94
C PRO A 65 -13.48 -11.95 19.59
N THR A 66 -14.10 -13.12 19.65
CA THR A 66 -14.84 -13.75 18.55
C THR A 66 -15.93 -12.84 18.00
N PHE A 67 -15.89 -12.59 16.69
CA PHE A 67 -16.93 -11.92 15.91
C PHE A 67 -18.20 -12.78 15.82
N ASN A 68 -19.11 -12.71 16.80
CA ASN A 68 -20.49 -13.18 16.63
C ASN A 68 -21.51 -12.56 17.60
N SER A 69 -21.89 -11.30 17.40
CA SER A 69 -23.26 -10.92 17.79
C SER A 69 -23.76 -9.76 16.93
N SER A 70 -24.97 -9.95 16.42
CA SER A 70 -25.72 -9.17 15.45
C SER A 70 -26.16 -7.77 15.94
N SER A 71 -25.31 -7.06 16.68
CA SER A 71 -25.64 -5.75 17.27
C SER A 71 -24.41 -4.84 17.38
N GLY A 72 -24.06 -4.18 16.26
CA GLY A 72 -23.13 -3.05 16.22
C GLY A 72 -23.77 -1.86 15.53
N THR A 73 -23.42 -0.64 15.97
CA THR A 73 -23.84 0.61 15.29
C THR A 73 -22.86 0.97 14.19
N TRP A 74 -23.31 0.96 12.94
CA TRP A 74 -22.50 1.35 11.78
C TRP A 74 -22.93 2.72 11.30
N VAL A 75 -21.97 3.64 11.14
CA VAL A 75 -22.19 4.96 10.54
C VAL A 75 -21.52 4.97 9.18
N PHE A 76 -22.33 5.14 8.14
CA PHE A 76 -21.86 5.19 6.76
C PHE A 76 -21.85 6.65 6.31
N LYS A 77 -20.79 7.08 5.64
CA LYS A 77 -20.73 8.41 5.01
C LYS A 77 -20.58 8.22 3.50
N GLY A 78 -21.62 8.57 2.76
CA GLY A 78 -21.56 8.65 1.31
C GLY A 78 -21.21 10.07 0.87
N PHE A 79 -20.12 10.24 0.13
CA PHE A 79 -19.85 11.46 -0.63
C PHE A 79 -20.63 11.38 -1.97
N LEU A 80 -21.59 12.28 -2.16
CA LEU A 80 -22.53 12.25 -3.29
C LEU A 80 -22.05 13.03 -4.52
N ASP A 81 -20.81 13.50 -4.51
CA ASP A 81 -20.20 14.43 -5.47
C ASP A 81 -20.06 13.88 -6.90
N LYS A 82 -20.39 12.61 -7.14
CA LYS A 82 -20.46 11.97 -8.47
C LYS A 82 -21.73 11.15 -8.71
N SER A 83 -22.78 11.35 -7.91
CA SER A 83 -24.03 10.58 -8.05
C SER A 83 -24.91 11.08 -9.21
N LEU A 84 -25.47 10.16 -10.00
CA LEU A 84 -26.38 10.53 -11.11
C LEU A 84 -27.77 10.88 -10.57
N PRO A 85 -28.41 11.96 -11.05
CA PRO A 85 -29.77 12.31 -10.65
C PRO A 85 -30.77 11.24 -11.13
N ILE A 86 -31.73 10.90 -10.28
CA ILE A 86 -32.76 9.90 -10.60
C ILE A 86 -33.77 10.51 -11.59
N PRO A 87 -33.87 10.00 -12.83
CA PRO A 87 -34.82 10.56 -13.81
C PRO A 87 -36.27 10.34 -13.34
N SER A 88 -37.07 11.42 -13.36
CA SER A 88 -38.52 11.38 -13.08
C SER A 88 -38.94 11.01 -11.65
N ALA A 89 -38.07 11.21 -10.66
CA ALA A 89 -38.41 11.01 -9.25
C ALA A 89 -39.22 12.17 -8.64
N GLY A 90 -39.30 13.33 -9.30
CA GLY A 90 -39.88 14.56 -8.73
C GLY A 90 -38.96 15.28 -7.73
N PHE A 91 -37.78 14.70 -7.45
CA PHE A 91 -36.72 15.19 -6.58
C PHE A 91 -35.68 16.03 -7.35
N GLY A 92 -36.11 16.98 -8.17
CA GLY A 92 -35.25 17.69 -9.12
C GLY A 92 -34.12 18.57 -8.54
N GLU A 93 -33.86 18.56 -7.23
CA GLU A 93 -32.95 19.52 -6.59
C GLU A 93 -32.03 18.92 -5.51
N PHE A 94 -32.19 17.66 -5.07
CA PHE A 94 -31.44 17.12 -3.92
C PHE A 94 -30.13 16.42 -4.26
N MET A 95 -29.81 16.23 -5.54
CA MET A 95 -28.62 15.50 -6.00
C MET A 95 -27.63 16.41 -6.73
N GLU A 96 -27.62 17.70 -6.39
CA GLU A 96 -26.58 18.63 -6.83
C GLU A 96 -26.17 19.51 -5.64
N GLY A 97 -24.96 19.28 -5.11
CA GLY A 97 -24.36 20.11 -4.07
C GLY A 97 -24.67 19.70 -2.62
N SER A 98 -23.63 19.19 -1.94
CA SER A 98 -23.49 19.04 -0.48
C SER A 98 -24.61 18.29 0.27
N GLY A 99 -24.47 16.97 0.38
CA GLY A 99 -25.21 16.19 1.39
C GLY A 99 -24.40 14.99 1.85
N THR A 100 -24.19 14.85 3.15
CA THR A 100 -23.68 13.63 3.77
C THR A 100 -24.87 12.70 3.98
N LEU A 101 -24.91 11.56 3.28
CA LEU A 101 -25.91 10.53 3.59
C LEU A 101 -25.42 9.72 4.79
N VAL A 102 -26.16 9.74 5.89
CA VAL A 102 -25.85 8.97 7.10
C VAL A 102 -26.80 7.78 7.19
N PHE A 103 -26.24 6.58 7.10
CA PHE A 103 -26.93 5.36 7.49
C PHE A 103 -26.51 5.01 8.91
N VAL A 104 -27.49 4.71 9.77
CA VAL A 104 -27.25 4.18 11.12
C VAL A 104 -27.91 2.82 11.19
N TYR A 105 -27.12 1.76 11.35
CA TYR A 105 -27.63 0.40 11.56
C TYR A 105 -27.60 0.07 13.04
N SER A 106 -28.73 -0.22 13.68
CA SER A 106 -28.73 -0.76 15.05
C SER A 106 -29.85 -1.80 15.19
N GLY A 107 -29.54 -3.00 15.67
CA GLY A 107 -30.56 -3.99 16.00
C GLY A 107 -31.41 -4.47 14.81
N GLY A 108 -30.87 -4.50 13.59
CA GLY A 108 -31.57 -5.02 12.41
C GLY A 108 -32.39 -3.99 11.64
N VAL A 109 -32.22 -2.68 11.87
CA VAL A 109 -32.89 -1.64 11.08
C VAL A 109 -31.91 -0.51 10.74
N GLY A 110 -31.80 -0.18 9.45
CA GLY A 110 -31.08 0.98 8.92
C GLY A 110 -32.01 2.17 8.68
N LYS A 111 -31.60 3.39 9.01
CA LYS A 111 -32.35 4.62 8.69
C LYS A 111 -31.47 5.57 7.88
N CYS A 112 -32.04 6.18 6.84
CA CYS A 112 -31.37 7.19 6.02
C CYS A 112 -31.88 8.59 6.38
N TRP A 113 -30.96 9.53 6.59
CA TRP A 113 -31.26 10.90 7.01
C TRP A 113 -30.73 11.93 6.02
N ALA A 114 -31.47 13.03 5.84
CA ALA A 114 -30.98 14.27 5.25
C ALA A 114 -31.61 15.46 6.01
N ASP A 115 -30.83 16.53 6.21
CA ASP A 115 -31.26 17.79 6.86
C ASP A 115 -32.03 17.63 8.18
N GLY A 116 -31.65 16.63 8.99
CA GLY A 116 -32.24 16.39 10.32
C GLY A 116 -33.57 15.63 10.31
N GLU A 117 -34.06 15.17 9.16
CA GLU A 117 -35.26 14.33 9.03
C GLU A 117 -34.94 12.91 8.50
N VAL A 118 -35.74 11.93 8.92
CA VAL A 118 -35.67 10.55 8.42
C VAL A 118 -36.35 10.50 7.05
N LEU A 119 -35.57 10.24 5.99
CA LEU A 119 -36.09 10.16 4.63
C LEU A 119 -36.80 8.82 4.36
N TYR A 120 -36.25 7.71 4.86
CA TYR A 120 -36.86 6.37 4.82
C TYR A 120 -36.21 5.39 5.80
N THR A 121 -36.96 4.33 6.12
CA THR A 121 -36.56 3.20 6.97
C THR A 121 -36.20 1.99 6.10
N VAL A 122 -35.15 1.26 6.46
CA VAL A 122 -34.67 0.04 5.80
C VAL A 122 -34.59 -1.07 6.86
N ASP A 123 -35.55 -1.99 6.90
CA ASP A 123 -35.52 -3.11 7.88
C ASP A 123 -34.63 -4.28 7.40
N SER A 124 -34.23 -5.12 8.36
CA SER A 124 -33.14 -6.12 8.36
C SER A 124 -32.87 -6.80 7.02
N PHE A 125 -31.61 -6.75 6.58
CA PHE A 125 -31.09 -7.69 5.59
C PHE A 125 -30.29 -8.79 6.28
N SER A 126 -30.52 -10.02 5.86
CA SER A 126 -29.68 -11.18 6.18
C SER A 126 -28.49 -11.12 5.24
N ALA A 127 -27.40 -10.48 5.66
CA ALA A 127 -26.13 -10.69 4.97
C ALA A 127 -25.80 -12.17 5.07
N ALA A 128 -25.61 -12.86 3.95
CA ALA A 128 -24.41 -13.66 3.91
C ALA A 128 -23.30 -12.62 3.98
N GLU A 129 -22.77 -12.39 5.18
CA GLU A 129 -21.59 -11.54 5.38
C GLU A 129 -20.60 -11.90 4.26
N PRO A 130 -20.09 -10.94 3.46
CA PRO A 130 -18.84 -11.22 2.77
C PRO A 130 -17.85 -11.59 3.87
N GLU A 131 -17.24 -12.77 3.77
CA GLU A 131 -16.56 -13.40 4.91
C GLU A 131 -15.48 -12.52 5.57
N PHE A 132 -15.04 -11.43 4.91
CA PHE A 132 -14.12 -10.45 5.45
C PHE A 132 -14.39 -9.03 4.95
N LEU A 133 -14.67 -8.11 5.88
CA LEU A 133 -14.39 -6.68 5.76
C LEU A 133 -13.56 -6.29 6.98
N SER A 134 -12.24 -6.48 6.92
CA SER A 134 -11.33 -5.93 7.92
C SER A 134 -11.20 -4.41 7.74
N ASN A 135 -11.10 -3.67 8.85
CA ASN A 135 -10.72 -2.24 8.93
C ASN A 135 -10.84 -1.43 7.63
N GLY A 136 -12.05 -0.98 7.27
CA GLY A 136 -12.24 -0.02 6.16
C GLY A 136 -12.45 -0.60 4.76
N GLY A 137 -12.72 -1.91 4.63
CA GLY A 137 -12.98 -2.53 3.32
C GLY A 137 -14.19 -1.96 2.54
N LEU A 138 -14.15 -2.12 1.21
CA LEU A 138 -15.16 -1.60 0.28
C LEU A 138 -16.32 -2.58 0.03
N ALA A 139 -17.55 -2.10 0.20
CA ALA A 139 -18.75 -2.78 -0.29
C ALA A 139 -19.60 -1.85 -1.18
N LYS A 140 -20.07 -2.35 -2.33
CA LYS A 140 -21.02 -1.63 -3.20
C LYS A 140 -22.44 -2.13 -2.96
N ILE A 141 -23.37 -1.20 -2.73
CA ILE A 141 -24.81 -1.48 -2.77
C ILE A 141 -25.23 -1.47 -4.25
N GLN A 142 -25.55 -2.63 -4.83
CA GLN A 142 -25.85 -2.77 -6.26
C GLN A 142 -27.24 -2.24 -6.64
N SER A 143 -28.21 -2.36 -5.74
CA SER A 143 -29.53 -1.78 -5.90
C SER A 143 -30.20 -1.58 -4.54
N LEU A 144 -30.99 -0.50 -4.43
CA LEU A 144 -31.83 -0.27 -3.27
C LEU A 144 -33.29 -0.28 -3.72
N LYS A 145 -34.10 -1.10 -3.05
CA LYS A 145 -35.53 -1.20 -3.31
C LYS A 145 -36.28 -0.41 -2.24
N TYR A 146 -36.77 0.77 -2.61
CA TYR A 146 -37.51 1.66 -1.71
C TYR A 146 -39.01 1.35 -1.72
N TYR A 147 -39.66 1.51 -0.55
CA TYR A 147 -41.09 1.31 -0.37
C TYR A 147 -41.81 2.56 0.13
N PRO A 148 -43.04 2.84 -0.34
CA PRO A 148 -43.81 3.99 0.11
C PRO A 148 -44.16 3.90 1.59
N TYR A 149 -44.22 5.06 2.26
CA TYR A 149 -44.57 5.27 3.67
C TYR A 149 -45.85 4.57 4.19
N ALA A 150 -46.69 4.02 3.31
CA ALA A 150 -47.98 3.42 3.64
C ALA A 150 -47.96 1.90 3.87
N TRP A 151 -46.78 1.26 3.92
CA TRP A 151 -46.65 -0.16 4.24
C TRP A 151 -46.40 -0.37 5.73
N SER A 152 -46.96 -1.44 6.30
CA SER A 152 -46.58 -1.88 7.65
C SER A 152 -45.17 -2.45 7.64
N GLU A 153 -44.44 -2.29 8.74
CA GLU A 153 -43.07 -2.81 8.95
C GLU A 153 -42.99 -4.32 8.58
N GLU A 154 -43.96 -5.11 9.04
CA GLU A 154 -44.04 -6.55 8.77
C GLU A 154 -44.19 -6.90 7.28
N LYS A 155 -44.87 -6.06 6.50
CA LYS A 155 -45.03 -6.26 5.05
C LYS A 155 -43.81 -5.80 4.27
N ALA A 156 -43.14 -4.73 4.74
CA ALA A 156 -41.88 -4.28 4.16
C ALA A 156 -40.79 -5.34 4.38
N ALA A 157 -40.70 -5.94 5.56
CA ALA A 157 -39.75 -7.00 5.88
C ALA A 157 -39.89 -8.25 4.98
N ALA A 158 -41.12 -8.66 4.64
CA ALA A 158 -41.38 -9.86 3.84
C ALA A 158 -41.03 -9.75 2.34
N GLU A 159 -40.91 -8.53 1.80
CA GLU A 159 -40.77 -8.26 0.35
C GLU A 159 -39.38 -7.68 -0.01
N SER A 160 -38.53 -7.45 0.99
CA SER A 160 -37.21 -6.82 0.88
C SER A 160 -36.14 -7.79 0.39
N ASN A 161 -35.39 -7.39 -0.63
CA ASN A 161 -34.16 -8.04 -1.08
C ASN A 161 -33.13 -6.98 -1.53
N GLY A 162 -31.86 -7.20 -1.20
CA GLY A 162 -30.73 -6.38 -1.63
C GLY A 162 -29.51 -7.28 -1.83
N GLU A 163 -28.79 -7.08 -2.93
CA GLU A 163 -27.55 -7.81 -3.25
C GLU A 163 -26.36 -6.85 -3.05
N PHE A 164 -25.41 -7.26 -2.22
CA PHE A 164 -24.07 -6.68 -2.19
C PHE A 164 -23.22 -7.42 -3.22
N SER A 165 -22.53 -6.66 -4.07
CA SER A 165 -21.63 -7.20 -5.06
C SER A 165 -20.29 -6.49 -4.91
N ILE A 166 -19.33 -7.20 -4.31
CA ILE A 166 -17.91 -6.79 -4.28
C ILE A 166 -17.36 -6.95 -5.69
N TYR A 167 -17.46 -5.90 -6.50
CA TYR A 167 -16.68 -5.76 -7.72
C TYR A 167 -16.03 -4.37 -7.72
N TYR A 168 -14.95 -4.24 -6.96
CA TYR A 168 -13.88 -3.34 -7.36
C TYR A 168 -13.34 -3.82 -8.71
N SER A 169 -13.05 -2.89 -9.60
CA SER A 169 -12.42 -3.17 -10.88
C SER A 169 -11.45 -2.02 -11.18
N PRO A 170 -10.22 -2.31 -11.62
CA PRO A 170 -9.29 -1.26 -12.02
C PRO A 170 -9.84 -0.31 -13.08
N LEU A 171 -10.87 -0.73 -13.85
CA LEU A 171 -11.54 0.11 -14.84
C LEU A 171 -12.05 1.46 -14.29
N PHE A 172 -12.42 1.52 -13.00
CA PHE A 172 -12.90 2.77 -12.39
C PHE A 172 -11.82 3.86 -12.33
N LEU A 173 -10.54 3.47 -12.32
CA LEU A 173 -9.40 4.39 -12.23
C LEU A 173 -9.24 5.23 -13.51
N PHE A 174 -9.77 4.73 -14.62
CA PHE A 174 -9.68 5.33 -15.97
C PHE A 174 -11.01 5.99 -16.41
N ALA A 175 -12.05 5.94 -15.58
CA ALA A 175 -13.41 6.34 -15.97
C ALA A 175 -13.59 7.84 -16.22
N ASP A 176 -12.68 8.68 -15.72
CA ASP A 176 -12.65 10.13 -15.95
C ASP A 176 -11.81 10.51 -17.19
N GLY A 177 -11.31 9.53 -17.94
CA GLY A 177 -10.42 9.74 -19.07
C GLY A 177 -8.94 9.78 -18.70
N THR A 178 -8.59 9.44 -17.45
CA THR A 178 -7.20 9.15 -17.06
C THR A 178 -6.61 8.07 -17.98
N ASP A 179 -5.40 8.31 -18.47
CA ASP A 179 -4.68 7.37 -19.31
C ASP A 179 -3.89 6.34 -18.49
N GLY A 180 -3.40 5.30 -19.14
CA GLY A 180 -2.57 4.27 -18.53
C GLY A 180 -2.82 2.88 -19.10
N TYR A 181 -2.52 1.87 -18.30
CA TYR A 181 -2.57 0.47 -18.73
C TYR A 181 -3.13 -0.42 -17.63
N TRP A 182 -4.00 -1.37 -18.01
CA TRP A 182 -4.40 -2.46 -17.14
C TRP A 182 -4.23 -3.81 -17.84
N GLY A 183 -3.23 -4.55 -17.39
CA GLY A 183 -2.93 -5.90 -17.83
C GLY A 183 -3.40 -6.96 -16.84
N ASP A 184 -4.27 -7.86 -17.29
CA ASP A 184 -4.83 -8.96 -16.47
C ASP A 184 -4.45 -10.33 -17.04
N SER A 185 -3.52 -11.04 -16.39
CA SER A 185 -3.07 -12.36 -16.84
C SER A 185 -4.11 -13.47 -16.64
N SER A 186 -5.13 -13.24 -15.80
CA SER A 186 -6.19 -14.22 -15.55
C SER A 186 -7.21 -14.28 -16.69
N ASP A 187 -7.35 -13.20 -17.46
CA ASP A 187 -8.29 -13.13 -18.58
C ASP A 187 -7.74 -13.82 -19.84
N PRO A 188 -8.32 -14.94 -20.30
CA PRO A 188 -7.89 -15.60 -21.54
C PRO A 188 -8.10 -14.75 -22.79
N ALA A 189 -8.98 -13.75 -22.76
CA ALA A 189 -9.28 -12.93 -23.93
C ALA A 189 -8.19 -11.90 -24.25
N THR A 190 -7.26 -11.66 -23.33
CA THR A 190 -6.25 -10.59 -23.46
C THR A 190 -4.84 -11.10 -23.72
N ARG A 191 -4.60 -12.42 -23.67
CA ARG A 191 -3.25 -12.99 -23.72
C ARG A 191 -2.96 -13.79 -25.00
N PHE A 192 -1.86 -13.46 -25.66
CA PHE A 192 -1.48 -14.06 -26.93
C PHE A 192 0.02 -14.36 -26.99
N LYS A 193 0.38 -15.40 -27.74
CA LYS A 193 1.77 -15.79 -28.02
C LYS A 193 2.43 -14.85 -29.01
N ASP A 194 1.64 -14.21 -29.87
CA ASP A 194 2.09 -13.30 -30.91
C ASP A 194 1.62 -11.85 -30.68
N VAL A 195 2.40 -10.89 -31.18
CA VAL A 195 2.06 -9.46 -31.09
C VAL A 195 0.88 -9.06 -31.98
N ALA A 196 0.46 -9.92 -32.91
CA ALA A 196 -0.70 -9.67 -33.76
C ALA A 196 -2.03 -10.03 -33.08
N GLY A 197 -2.00 -10.70 -31.91
CA GLY A 197 -3.19 -11.09 -31.18
C GLY A 197 -3.98 -12.19 -31.89
N THR A 198 -3.31 -13.13 -32.57
CA THR A 198 -3.95 -14.18 -33.36
C THR A 198 -3.76 -15.59 -32.81
N ASP A 199 -2.73 -15.81 -31.99
CA ASP A 199 -2.45 -17.09 -31.35
C ASP A 199 -2.61 -16.97 -29.82
N PRO A 200 -3.72 -17.43 -29.23
CA PRO A 200 -3.95 -17.29 -27.78
C PRO A 200 -2.94 -18.05 -26.92
N ALA A 201 -2.46 -17.43 -25.84
CA ALA A 201 -1.68 -18.10 -24.80
C ALA A 201 -2.63 -18.78 -23.80
N ALA A 202 -2.83 -20.09 -23.91
CA ALA A 202 -3.91 -20.80 -23.21
C ALA A 202 -3.42 -21.88 -22.24
N ALA A 203 -2.25 -22.46 -22.49
CA ALA A 203 -1.68 -23.54 -21.68
C ALA A 203 -0.41 -23.08 -20.97
N ALA A 204 -0.21 -23.54 -19.73
CA ALA A 204 1.05 -23.32 -19.01
C ALA A 204 2.24 -23.80 -19.88
N GLY A 205 3.26 -22.95 -20.04
CA GLY A 205 4.37 -23.17 -20.95
C GLY A 205 4.25 -22.46 -22.30
N ASP A 206 3.12 -21.83 -22.62
CA ASP A 206 2.98 -21.03 -23.84
C ASP A 206 3.81 -19.75 -23.77
N GLU A 207 4.44 -19.38 -24.89
CA GLU A 207 5.05 -18.04 -25.05
C GLU A 207 4.01 -16.94 -24.78
N PHE A 208 4.44 -15.84 -24.18
CA PHE A 208 3.59 -14.68 -23.91
C PHE A 208 4.13 -13.46 -24.68
N GLY A 209 3.50 -13.14 -25.81
CA GLY A 209 3.95 -12.07 -26.70
C GLY A 209 3.12 -10.79 -26.62
N LEU A 210 1.89 -10.86 -26.10
CA LEU A 210 0.97 -9.74 -26.04
C LEU A 210 -0.01 -9.88 -24.88
N ARG A 211 -0.18 -8.79 -24.13
CA ARG A 211 -1.28 -8.58 -23.20
C ARG A 211 -2.08 -7.36 -23.61
N LEU A 212 -3.35 -7.57 -23.93
CA LEU A 212 -4.26 -6.49 -24.29
C LEU A 212 -4.60 -5.63 -23.06
N ASP A 213 -4.62 -4.32 -23.29
CA ASP A 213 -5.00 -3.32 -22.31
C ASP A 213 -6.52 -3.34 -22.05
N LYS A 214 -6.88 -3.51 -20.78
CA LYS A 214 -8.28 -3.51 -20.32
C LYS A 214 -8.74 -2.16 -19.79
N SER A 215 -7.87 -1.15 -19.69
CA SER A 215 -8.24 0.19 -19.26
C SER A 215 -9.19 0.88 -20.25
N GLY A 216 -9.14 0.48 -21.52
CA GLY A 216 -9.86 1.10 -22.63
C GLY A 216 -9.05 2.14 -23.41
N ASN A 217 -7.79 2.39 -23.01
CA ASN A 217 -6.91 3.36 -23.65
C ASN A 217 -6.13 2.77 -24.84
N GLY A 218 -6.00 1.45 -24.91
CA GLY A 218 -5.40 0.74 -26.04
C GLY A 218 -3.87 0.61 -25.94
N ASN A 219 -3.31 0.82 -24.75
CA ASN A 219 -1.87 0.81 -24.50
C ASN A 219 -1.37 -0.62 -24.24
N ASN A 220 -1.50 -1.51 -25.22
CA ASN A 220 -1.17 -2.93 -25.05
C ASN A 220 0.30 -3.15 -24.69
N GLN A 221 0.56 -4.17 -23.87
CA GLN A 221 1.91 -4.63 -23.55
C GLN A 221 2.35 -5.70 -24.54
N TYR A 222 3.55 -5.61 -25.10
CA TYR A 222 3.99 -6.51 -26.17
C TYR A 222 5.48 -6.87 -26.12
N GLN A 223 5.81 -8.03 -26.71
CA GLN A 223 7.17 -8.47 -27.00
C GLN A 223 7.18 -9.38 -28.25
N ALA A 224 7.89 -8.93 -29.29
CA ALA A 224 7.97 -9.63 -30.58
C ALA A 224 9.13 -10.63 -30.67
N THR A 225 10.22 -10.38 -29.94
CA THR A 225 11.43 -11.20 -29.91
C THR A 225 11.19 -12.44 -29.07
N THR A 226 11.12 -13.61 -29.72
CA THR A 226 10.89 -14.91 -29.04
C THR A 226 11.79 -15.17 -27.84
N ALA A 227 13.08 -14.81 -27.93
CA ALA A 227 14.03 -15.04 -26.85
C ALA A 227 13.84 -14.13 -25.62
N GLN A 228 12.96 -13.13 -25.70
CA GLN A 228 12.72 -12.16 -24.62
C GLN A 228 11.27 -12.22 -24.12
N LYS A 229 10.52 -13.26 -24.54
CA LYS A 229 9.14 -13.48 -24.12
C LYS A 229 9.14 -14.37 -22.89
N GLY A 230 8.50 -13.85 -21.85
CA GLY A 230 8.11 -14.67 -20.71
C GLY A 230 7.13 -15.78 -21.11
N THR A 231 6.90 -16.66 -20.16
CA THR A 231 6.06 -17.83 -20.35
C THR A 231 4.79 -17.72 -19.53
N TYR A 232 3.64 -17.93 -20.15
CA TYR A 232 2.38 -18.02 -19.43
C TYR A 232 2.33 -19.27 -18.54
N GLN A 233 1.87 -19.11 -17.31
CA GLN A 233 1.78 -20.17 -16.30
C GLN A 233 0.44 -20.10 -15.56
N THR A 234 0.03 -21.24 -15.01
CA THR A 234 -1.16 -21.35 -14.16
C THR A 234 -1.13 -22.63 -13.32
N ASP A 235 -1.69 -22.57 -12.12
CA ASP A 235 -1.97 -23.72 -11.25
C ASP A 235 -3.47 -24.11 -11.24
N GLY A 236 -4.27 -23.47 -12.09
CA GLY A 236 -5.73 -23.59 -12.17
C GLY A 236 -6.50 -22.59 -11.30
N THR A 237 -5.84 -21.93 -10.35
CA THR A 237 -6.40 -20.86 -9.51
C THR A 237 -5.82 -19.51 -9.91
N TYR A 238 -4.49 -19.43 -9.93
CA TYR A 238 -3.75 -18.24 -10.31
C TYR A 238 -3.18 -18.36 -11.72
N HIS A 239 -2.92 -17.19 -12.31
CA HIS A 239 -2.44 -17.03 -13.67
C HIS A 239 -1.37 -15.94 -13.65
N TRP A 240 -0.18 -16.26 -14.17
CA TRP A 240 0.94 -15.33 -14.19
C TRP A 240 1.78 -15.51 -15.44
N VAL A 241 2.56 -14.49 -15.75
CA VAL A 241 3.69 -14.59 -16.68
C VAL A 241 4.92 -14.87 -15.82
N ALA A 242 5.58 -16.00 -16.07
CA ALA A 242 6.90 -16.28 -15.52
C ALA A 242 7.95 -15.55 -16.36
N LEU A 243 8.83 -14.84 -15.67
CA LEU A 243 9.81 -13.94 -16.24
C LEU A 243 11.23 -14.38 -15.86
N ASP A 244 12.17 -14.28 -16.80
CA ASP A 244 13.60 -14.50 -16.58
C ASP A 244 14.47 -13.29 -16.98
N ASP A 245 15.80 -13.45 -16.90
CA ASP A 245 16.77 -12.35 -16.95
C ASP A 245 16.83 -11.60 -18.30
N ASP A 246 16.30 -12.15 -19.40
CA ASP A 246 16.26 -11.48 -20.70
C ASP A 246 14.85 -11.07 -21.17
N ASP A 247 13.84 -11.34 -20.34
CA ASP A 247 12.47 -10.96 -20.61
C ASP A 247 12.23 -9.46 -20.53
N ASN A 248 11.58 -8.93 -21.57
CA ASN A 248 11.41 -7.49 -21.73
C ASN A 248 10.06 -7.21 -22.37
N TYR A 249 9.21 -6.40 -21.75
CA TYR A 249 7.94 -6.00 -22.34
C TYR A 249 7.85 -4.50 -22.51
N LEU A 250 7.30 -4.09 -23.66
CA LEU A 250 7.10 -2.70 -24.01
C LEU A 250 5.62 -2.31 -23.93
N ILE A 251 5.37 -1.06 -23.57
CA ILE A 251 4.12 -0.35 -23.80
C ILE A 251 4.46 0.93 -24.56
N ASP A 252 3.67 1.25 -25.58
CA ASP A 252 3.83 2.52 -26.30
C ASP A 252 3.11 3.63 -25.53
N VAL A 253 3.87 4.39 -24.74
CA VAL A 253 3.35 5.51 -23.94
C VAL A 253 3.01 6.68 -24.87
N PRO A 254 1.81 7.27 -24.78
CA PRO A 254 1.38 8.31 -25.69
C PRO A 254 2.10 9.66 -25.45
N ALA A 255 1.77 10.61 -26.31
CA ALA A 255 2.37 11.94 -26.31
C ALA A 255 2.17 12.65 -24.97
N GLY A 256 3.26 13.12 -24.39
CA GLY A 256 3.28 13.72 -23.05
C GLY A 256 3.90 12.82 -21.97
N GLY A 257 4.06 11.52 -22.23
CA GLY A 257 4.54 10.57 -21.22
C GLY A 257 3.49 10.26 -20.16
N TRP A 258 3.87 9.41 -19.20
CA TRP A 258 3.07 9.14 -18.01
C TRP A 258 3.85 9.48 -16.74
N ALA A 259 3.15 9.96 -15.72
CA ALA A 259 3.66 10.08 -14.37
C ALA A 259 2.57 9.79 -13.34
N GLY A 260 2.73 8.71 -12.58
CA GLY A 260 1.68 8.32 -11.64
C GLY A 260 1.94 7.00 -10.93
N THR A 261 0.87 6.26 -10.67
CA THR A 261 0.91 5.07 -9.82
C THR A 261 1.17 3.78 -10.60
N TYR A 262 2.09 2.98 -10.07
CA TYR A 262 2.47 1.65 -10.54
C TYR A 262 2.02 0.63 -9.48
N VAL A 263 1.19 -0.34 -9.87
CA VAL A 263 0.86 -1.50 -9.02
C VAL A 263 1.05 -2.78 -9.81
N GLN A 264 1.88 -3.68 -9.28
CA GLN A 264 2.14 -4.98 -9.87
C GLN A 264 1.85 -6.09 -8.86
N GLY A 265 1.05 -7.06 -9.28
CA GLY A 265 0.85 -8.30 -8.55
C GLY A 265 1.87 -9.34 -8.97
N THR A 266 2.38 -10.08 -7.99
CA THR A 266 3.29 -11.22 -8.22
C THR A 266 2.74 -12.46 -7.52
N MET A 267 3.40 -13.59 -7.70
CA MET A 267 3.07 -14.81 -6.95
C MET A 267 3.57 -14.79 -5.50
N GLN A 268 4.25 -13.74 -5.05
CA GLN A 268 4.76 -13.66 -3.67
C GLN A 268 4.17 -12.47 -2.90
N GLY A 269 3.75 -11.40 -3.58
CA GLY A 269 3.19 -10.20 -2.98
C GLY A 269 2.89 -9.11 -4.01
N VAL A 270 2.50 -7.92 -3.53
CA VAL A 270 2.17 -6.77 -4.38
C VAL A 270 3.26 -5.69 -4.28
N ILE A 271 3.68 -5.18 -5.43
CA ILE A 271 4.62 -4.07 -5.55
C ILE A 271 3.83 -2.80 -5.80
N VAL A 272 4.13 -1.76 -5.03
CA VAL A 272 3.50 -0.45 -5.13
C VAL A 272 4.58 0.61 -5.31
N ALA A 273 4.46 1.42 -6.34
CA ALA A 273 5.42 2.46 -6.65
C ALA A 273 4.76 3.67 -7.34
N GLU A 274 5.51 4.75 -7.42
CA GLU A 274 5.26 5.83 -8.38
C GLU A 274 6.33 5.79 -9.47
N PHE A 275 5.94 6.13 -10.69
CA PHE A 275 6.80 6.05 -11.86
C PHE A 275 6.66 7.28 -12.76
N ALA A 276 7.68 7.50 -13.59
CA ALA A 276 7.70 8.46 -14.68
C ALA A 276 8.20 7.76 -15.96
N ALA A 277 7.32 7.64 -16.95
CA ALA A 277 7.63 7.06 -18.25
C ALA A 277 7.61 8.14 -19.34
N PRO A 278 8.67 8.26 -20.16
CA PRO A 278 8.67 9.19 -21.29
C PRO A 278 7.70 8.73 -22.39
N GLU A 279 7.32 9.65 -23.28
CA GLU A 279 6.62 9.33 -24.53
C GLU A 279 7.41 8.32 -25.36
N GLY A 280 6.70 7.36 -25.97
CA GLY A 280 7.26 6.33 -26.83
C GLY A 280 7.34 4.96 -26.15
N PRO A 281 8.12 4.02 -26.73
CA PRO A 281 8.26 2.68 -26.17
C PRO A 281 8.88 2.74 -24.77
N TYR A 282 8.06 2.43 -23.77
CA TYR A 282 8.43 2.30 -22.39
C TYR A 282 8.59 0.83 -22.05
N GLN A 283 9.80 0.46 -21.68
CA GLN A 283 10.06 -0.86 -21.13
C GLN A 283 9.55 -0.90 -19.71
N ILE A 284 8.49 -1.68 -19.48
CA ILE A 284 8.17 -2.11 -18.13
C ILE A 284 9.26 -3.10 -17.76
N PRO A 285 10.04 -2.84 -16.71
CA PRO A 285 11.12 -3.75 -16.38
C PRO A 285 10.51 -5.05 -15.88
N THR A 286 10.66 -6.11 -16.67
CA THR A 286 10.16 -7.46 -16.36
C THR A 286 11.28 -8.45 -16.10
N ASP A 287 12.53 -7.99 -16.17
CA ASP A 287 13.68 -8.75 -15.67
C ASP A 287 13.50 -8.94 -14.14
N PRO A 288 13.66 -10.16 -13.59
CA PRO A 288 13.61 -10.42 -12.16
C PRO A 288 14.63 -9.59 -11.34
N ASN A 289 15.64 -9.01 -12.00
CA ASN A 289 16.56 -8.02 -11.42
C ASN A 289 16.02 -6.57 -11.48
N TYR A 290 14.75 -6.35 -11.84
CA TYR A 290 14.19 -5.00 -12.00
C TYR A 290 12.75 -4.82 -11.48
N ALA A 291 11.99 -5.88 -11.19
CA ALA A 291 10.62 -5.74 -10.69
C ALA A 291 10.20 -6.81 -9.67
N GLY A 292 11.13 -7.19 -8.78
CA GLY A 292 10.83 -8.16 -7.74
C GLY A 292 10.87 -9.62 -8.22
N PRO A 293 10.09 -10.53 -7.63
CA PRO A 293 10.11 -11.94 -8.02
C PRO A 293 9.64 -12.09 -9.48
N GLY A 294 10.33 -12.89 -10.29
CA GLY A 294 10.12 -13.11 -11.75
C GLY A 294 8.76 -13.70 -12.14
N THR A 295 7.68 -13.09 -11.66
CA THR A 295 6.28 -13.45 -11.88
C THR A 295 5.44 -12.19 -11.94
N ASP A 296 4.57 -12.09 -12.93
CA ASP A 296 3.63 -10.99 -13.08
C ASP A 296 2.18 -11.50 -13.24
N THR A 297 1.36 -11.28 -12.22
CA THR A 297 -0.06 -11.69 -12.22
C THR A 297 -0.96 -10.59 -12.78
N GLN A 298 -0.68 -9.34 -12.41
CA GLN A 298 -1.42 -8.15 -12.80
C GLN A 298 -0.47 -6.97 -12.87
N LEU A 299 -0.65 -6.11 -13.86
CA LEU A 299 0.05 -4.83 -13.90
C LEU A 299 -0.94 -3.71 -14.20
N VAL A 300 -0.95 -2.70 -13.33
CA VAL A 300 -1.79 -1.52 -13.47
C VAL A 300 -0.90 -0.29 -13.38
N LEU A 301 -0.88 0.49 -14.47
CA LEU A 301 -0.23 1.78 -14.58
C LEU A 301 -1.32 2.83 -14.74
N VAL A 302 -1.29 3.87 -13.92
CA VAL A 302 -2.25 4.97 -13.99
C VAL A 302 -1.50 6.27 -14.14
N ASP A 303 -1.84 7.09 -15.14
CA ASP A 303 -1.21 8.39 -15.41
C ASP A 303 -1.73 9.50 -14.46
N ARG A 304 -1.69 9.19 -13.17
CA ARG A 304 -1.83 10.11 -12.04
C ARG A 304 -1.45 9.36 -10.76
N VAL A 305 -1.10 10.12 -9.74
CA VAL A 305 -1.00 9.58 -8.38
C VAL A 305 -2.41 9.28 -7.87
N LEU A 306 -2.64 8.02 -7.48
CA LEU A 306 -3.88 7.59 -6.85
C LEU A 306 -4.00 8.17 -5.44
N SER A 307 -5.24 8.42 -5.00
CA SER A 307 -5.50 8.66 -3.58
C SER A 307 -5.21 7.39 -2.76
N ASP A 308 -4.88 7.53 -1.47
CA ASP A 308 -4.64 6.39 -0.57
C ASP A 308 -5.76 5.35 -0.64
N HIS A 309 -7.01 5.82 -0.76
CA HIS A 309 -8.20 4.98 -0.89
C HIS A 309 -8.26 4.19 -2.21
N GLU A 310 -7.99 4.84 -3.33
CA GLU A 310 -7.96 4.17 -4.64
C GLU A 310 -6.83 3.14 -4.71
N LEU A 311 -5.68 3.49 -4.13
CA LEU A 311 -4.51 2.63 -4.07
C LEU A 311 -4.78 1.40 -3.19
N GLU A 312 -5.39 1.57 -2.02
CA GLU A 312 -5.74 0.45 -1.13
C GLU A 312 -6.67 -0.56 -1.82
N GLY A 313 -7.75 -0.08 -2.45
CA GLY A 313 -8.65 -0.95 -3.20
C GLY A 313 -7.99 -1.63 -4.39
N LEU A 314 -7.05 -0.95 -5.06
CA LEU A 314 -6.27 -1.53 -6.15
C LEU A 314 -5.35 -2.65 -5.65
N VAL A 315 -4.61 -2.41 -4.56
CA VAL A 315 -3.69 -3.38 -3.98
C VAL A 315 -4.43 -4.62 -3.49
N GLU A 316 -5.56 -4.46 -2.79
CA GLU A 316 -6.39 -5.59 -2.36
C GLU A 316 -6.88 -6.42 -3.57
N TRP A 317 -7.38 -5.74 -4.61
CA TRP A 317 -7.85 -6.43 -5.81
C TRP A 317 -6.74 -7.16 -6.57
N VAL A 318 -5.55 -6.57 -6.64
CA VAL A 318 -4.36 -7.18 -7.25
C VAL A 318 -3.85 -8.35 -6.40
N GLY A 319 -3.84 -8.20 -5.07
CA GLY A 319 -3.39 -9.23 -4.10
C GLY A 319 -4.19 -10.52 -4.22
N GLN A 320 -5.52 -10.42 -4.37
CA GLN A 320 -6.44 -11.55 -4.58
C GLN A 320 -6.14 -12.38 -5.85
N ARG A 321 -5.27 -11.91 -6.75
CA ARG A 321 -4.90 -12.57 -8.02
C ARG A 321 -3.50 -13.20 -8.00
N GLY A 322 -2.81 -13.15 -6.87
CA GLY A 322 -1.57 -13.89 -6.61
C GLY A 322 -1.66 -14.64 -5.28
N ALA A 323 -0.62 -15.40 -4.94
CA ALA A 323 -0.49 -15.91 -3.58
C ALA A 323 -0.07 -14.75 -2.66
N GLU A 324 -1.06 -14.09 -2.07
CA GLU A 324 -0.87 -12.93 -1.19
C GLU A 324 -0.17 -13.37 0.10
N THR A 325 1.16 -13.26 0.11
CA THR A 325 1.99 -13.51 1.30
C THR A 325 2.88 -12.32 1.63
N ASP A 326 2.69 -11.17 0.98
CA ASP A 326 3.52 -9.97 1.14
C ASP A 326 5.02 -10.26 1.17
N PHE A 327 5.45 -11.16 0.29
CA PHE A 327 6.82 -11.65 0.13
C PHE A 327 7.37 -12.49 1.30
N ALA A 328 6.53 -12.93 2.25
CA ALA A 328 6.95 -13.80 3.36
C ALA A 328 7.61 -15.12 2.91
N GLY A 329 7.29 -15.58 1.69
CA GLY A 329 7.91 -16.77 1.07
C GLY A 329 9.20 -16.50 0.28
N ALA A 330 9.60 -15.24 0.10
CA ALA A 330 10.77 -14.88 -0.70
C ALA A 330 12.07 -15.18 0.05
N ALA A 331 13.04 -15.79 -0.65
CA ALA A 331 14.32 -16.14 -0.07
C ALA A 331 15.27 -14.94 0.07
N ASP A 332 15.16 -13.95 -0.81
CA ASP A 332 15.97 -12.73 -0.83
C ASP A 332 15.30 -11.65 -1.71
N GLY A 333 15.85 -10.44 -1.62
CA GLY A 333 15.51 -9.31 -2.49
C GLY A 333 16.70 -8.85 -3.31
N VAL A 334 17.56 -9.78 -3.75
CA VAL A 334 18.77 -9.42 -4.48
C VAL A 334 18.40 -8.80 -5.82
N ASP A 335 18.95 -7.62 -6.08
CA ASP A 335 18.80 -6.90 -7.34
C ASP A 335 17.36 -6.45 -7.68
N TRP A 336 16.33 -6.67 -6.86
CA TRP A 336 14.91 -6.48 -7.26
C TRP A 336 14.53 -5.14 -7.92
N PHE A 337 15.18 -4.03 -7.59
CA PHE A 337 14.96 -2.72 -8.24
C PHE A 337 16.25 -2.08 -8.73
N LEU A 338 17.29 -2.86 -8.97
CA LEU A 338 18.57 -2.36 -9.47
C LEU A 338 18.33 -1.61 -10.80
N PHE A 339 18.84 -0.37 -10.93
CA PHE A 339 18.70 0.49 -12.13
C PHE A 339 17.25 0.89 -12.50
N ARG A 340 16.30 0.91 -11.54
CA ARG A 340 14.95 1.46 -11.77
C ARG A 340 14.94 2.98 -11.80
N ASP A 341 15.39 3.53 -12.92
CA ASP A 341 15.42 4.96 -13.22
C ASP A 341 14.05 5.54 -13.59
N ASP A 342 13.04 4.71 -13.80
CA ASP A 342 11.66 5.14 -14.02
C ASP A 342 10.90 5.39 -12.70
N LEU A 343 11.30 4.74 -11.60
CA LEU A 343 10.61 4.86 -10.32
C LEU A 343 10.98 6.15 -9.60
N THR A 344 9.97 6.89 -9.14
CA THR A 344 10.11 8.11 -8.33
C THR A 344 9.85 7.84 -6.85
N ALA A 345 9.02 6.85 -6.53
CA ALA A 345 8.79 6.37 -5.17
C ALA A 345 8.58 4.86 -5.16
N LEU A 346 9.02 4.19 -4.10
CA LEU A 346 8.75 2.77 -3.84
C LEU A 346 8.13 2.62 -2.44
N ASP A 347 6.96 2.01 -2.36
CA ASP A 347 6.29 1.69 -1.11
C ASP A 347 6.37 0.19 -0.83
N ALA A 348 7.33 -0.18 0.02
CA ALA A 348 7.57 -1.55 0.46
C ALA A 348 7.13 -1.75 1.93
N SER A 349 6.31 -0.85 2.49
CA SER A 349 5.89 -0.88 3.90
C SER A 349 5.04 -2.10 4.28
N ARG A 350 4.44 -2.77 3.30
CA ARG A 350 3.58 -3.96 3.52
C ARG A 350 4.38 -5.27 3.58
N TRP A 351 5.66 -5.24 3.23
CA TRP A 351 6.41 -6.48 2.96
C TRP A 351 6.89 -7.17 4.22
N ASP A 352 6.70 -8.48 4.28
CA ASP A 352 7.34 -9.36 5.24
C ASP A 352 8.72 -9.81 4.74
N VAL A 353 9.74 -9.07 5.17
CA VAL A 353 11.15 -9.38 4.86
C VAL A 353 11.79 -10.37 5.84
N SER A 354 11.00 -11.00 6.73
CA SER A 354 11.56 -11.85 7.79
C SER A 354 12.26 -13.09 7.27
N ALA A 355 11.87 -13.61 6.11
CA ALA A 355 12.50 -14.77 5.47
C ALA A 355 13.76 -14.44 4.63
N PHE A 356 14.01 -13.16 4.34
CA PHE A 356 15.05 -12.77 3.40
C PHE A 356 16.45 -13.08 3.97
N GLY A 357 17.29 -13.75 3.18
CA GLY A 357 18.68 -14.02 3.50
C GLY A 357 19.65 -12.93 2.99
N SER A 358 19.21 -12.12 2.03
CA SER A 358 20.04 -11.12 1.35
C SER A 358 19.20 -9.96 0.79
N LEU A 359 19.72 -8.75 0.85
CA LEU A 359 19.16 -7.52 0.26
C LEU A 359 20.23 -6.77 -0.55
N ILE A 360 21.09 -7.53 -1.23
CA ILE A 360 22.15 -6.95 -2.05
C ILE A 360 21.53 -6.13 -3.19
N ARG A 361 22.01 -4.90 -3.38
CA ARG A 361 21.65 -4.04 -4.52
C ARG A 361 20.14 -3.76 -4.66
N PHE A 362 19.38 -3.88 -3.58
CA PHE A 362 17.91 -3.79 -3.57
C PHE A 362 17.34 -2.63 -4.39
N VAL A 363 17.83 -1.40 -4.19
CA VAL A 363 17.46 -0.19 -4.96
C VAL A 363 18.69 0.53 -5.50
N ALA A 364 19.76 -0.20 -5.84
CA ALA A 364 20.99 0.43 -6.31
C ALA A 364 20.82 1.08 -7.68
N ASN A 365 21.45 2.25 -7.88
CA ASN A 365 21.44 3.02 -9.12
C ASN A 365 20.04 3.43 -9.59
N CYS A 366 19.06 3.58 -8.70
CA CYS A 366 17.78 4.21 -9.05
C CYS A 366 17.95 5.72 -9.01
N SER A 367 18.27 6.33 -10.15
CA SER A 367 18.68 7.74 -10.22
C SER A 367 17.53 8.73 -9.97
N ASN A 368 16.29 8.32 -10.21
CA ASN A 368 15.09 9.15 -10.02
C ASN A 368 14.30 8.81 -8.74
N LEU A 369 14.69 7.76 -7.99
CA LEU A 369 13.99 7.36 -6.77
C LEU A 369 14.22 8.40 -5.67
N ALA A 370 13.15 9.08 -5.27
CA ALA A 370 13.17 10.13 -4.24
C ALA A 370 12.57 9.67 -2.91
N SER A 371 11.76 8.61 -2.93
CA SER A 371 11.13 8.05 -1.72
C SER A 371 11.22 6.53 -1.70
N LEU A 372 11.59 5.99 -0.54
CA LEU A 372 11.60 4.56 -0.24
C LEU A 372 10.98 4.36 1.14
N LYS A 373 9.79 3.73 1.18
CA LYS A 373 9.13 3.36 2.44
C LYS A 373 9.37 1.89 2.75
N MET A 374 9.78 1.62 3.98
CA MET A 374 10.13 0.28 4.48
C MET A 374 9.64 0.11 5.91
N ASP A 375 8.50 0.72 6.24
CA ASP A 375 7.94 0.68 7.58
C ASP A 375 7.72 -0.76 8.04
N GLY A 376 8.02 -1.05 9.30
CA GLY A 376 7.82 -2.38 9.87
C GLY A 376 8.80 -3.47 9.43
N TRP A 377 9.78 -3.17 8.56
CA TRP A 377 10.78 -4.16 8.15
C TRP A 377 11.61 -4.67 9.34
N VAL A 378 11.67 -6.00 9.48
CA VAL A 378 12.49 -6.70 10.48
C VAL A 378 13.41 -7.74 9.79
N PRO A 379 14.50 -7.31 9.12
CA PRO A 379 15.35 -8.18 8.30
C PRO A 379 16.34 -9.03 9.13
N ALA A 380 15.84 -9.76 10.14
CA ALA A 380 16.65 -10.47 11.13
C ALA A 380 17.52 -11.59 10.55
N ASN A 381 17.10 -12.18 9.43
CA ASN A 381 17.81 -13.26 8.73
C ASN A 381 18.73 -12.76 7.61
N VAL A 382 18.70 -11.46 7.28
CA VAL A 382 19.51 -10.90 6.20
C VAL A 382 20.98 -10.87 6.62
N THR A 383 21.80 -11.54 5.83
CA THR A 383 23.24 -11.64 6.06
C THR A 383 24.05 -10.56 5.35
N SER A 384 23.49 -9.98 4.28
CA SER A 384 24.19 -9.05 3.41
C SER A 384 23.28 -7.90 2.95
N PHE A 385 23.74 -6.68 3.18
CA PHE A 385 23.14 -5.44 2.66
C PHE A 385 24.06 -4.74 1.66
N MET A 386 24.92 -5.51 0.97
CA MET A 386 25.91 -4.91 0.07
C MET A 386 25.23 -4.07 -0.99
N ARG A 387 25.66 -2.80 -1.11
CA ARG A 387 25.13 -1.85 -2.09
C ARG A 387 23.60 -1.66 -2.02
N PHE A 388 22.97 -1.83 -0.86
CA PHE A 388 21.50 -1.72 -0.70
C PHE A 388 20.89 -0.52 -1.45
N MET A 389 21.50 0.65 -1.30
CA MET A 389 21.09 1.93 -1.88
C MET A 389 22.31 2.76 -2.34
N THR A 390 23.10 2.22 -3.27
CA THR A 390 24.24 2.95 -3.87
C THR A 390 23.79 3.79 -5.07
N ASN A 391 24.34 4.99 -5.25
CA ASN A 391 24.07 5.86 -6.41
C ASN A 391 22.60 6.25 -6.62
N CYS A 392 21.88 6.58 -5.54
CA CYS A 392 20.49 7.06 -5.59
C CYS A 392 20.44 8.51 -5.10
N PRO A 393 20.79 9.50 -5.95
CA PRO A 393 21.09 10.86 -5.53
C PRO A 393 19.87 11.67 -5.08
N LEU A 394 18.65 11.23 -5.39
CA LEU A 394 17.42 11.92 -4.97
C LEU A 394 16.83 11.39 -3.67
N LEU A 395 17.23 10.20 -3.21
CA LEU A 395 16.75 9.64 -1.96
C LEU A 395 17.56 10.21 -0.80
N THR A 396 17.00 11.23 -0.15
CA THR A 396 17.71 12.03 0.88
C THR A 396 17.54 11.52 2.30
N ARG A 397 16.56 10.64 2.52
CA ARG A 397 16.20 10.08 3.82
C ARG A 397 16.18 8.56 3.73
N LEU A 398 16.80 7.90 4.70
CA LEU A 398 16.76 6.45 4.86
C LEU A 398 16.36 6.11 6.28
N ASP A 399 15.17 5.52 6.44
CA ASP A 399 14.64 5.08 7.72
C ASP A 399 14.90 3.58 7.90
N VAL A 400 15.80 3.25 8.82
CA VAL A 400 16.13 1.86 9.19
C VAL A 400 15.84 1.61 10.66
N SER A 401 15.01 2.45 11.25
CA SER A 401 14.80 2.51 12.70
C SER A 401 14.19 1.23 13.28
N SER A 402 13.37 0.52 12.50
CA SER A 402 12.72 -0.73 12.92
C SER A 402 13.57 -1.98 12.67
N TRP A 403 14.71 -1.85 11.98
CA TRP A 403 15.45 -3.00 11.49
C TRP A 403 16.17 -3.75 12.62
N ARG A 404 16.06 -5.08 12.59
CA ARG A 404 16.88 -6.00 13.40
C ARG A 404 17.82 -6.74 12.46
N THR A 405 19.12 -6.62 12.68
CA THR A 405 20.17 -7.05 11.72
C THR A 405 21.15 -8.04 12.37
N VAL A 406 20.64 -8.87 13.28
CA VAL A 406 21.43 -9.81 14.09
C VAL A 406 22.23 -10.84 13.30
N SER A 407 21.87 -11.08 12.03
CA SER A 407 22.58 -11.99 11.12
C SER A 407 23.51 -11.28 10.13
N ALA A 408 23.50 -9.93 10.10
CA ALA A 408 24.21 -9.17 9.10
C ALA A 408 25.73 -9.23 9.33
N ASN A 409 26.48 -9.56 8.27
CA ASN A 409 27.94 -9.65 8.31
C ASN A 409 28.64 -8.63 7.40
N THR A 410 27.91 -7.95 6.51
CA THR A 410 28.46 -6.90 5.67
C THR A 410 27.43 -5.82 5.32
N PHE A 411 27.89 -4.57 5.41
CA PHE A 411 27.23 -3.36 4.93
C PHE A 411 28.09 -2.67 3.84
N PHE A 412 28.90 -3.42 3.10
CA PHE A 412 29.77 -2.86 2.08
C PHE A 412 28.99 -2.02 1.06
N ARG A 413 29.33 -0.73 0.96
CA ARG A 413 28.62 0.26 0.12
C ARG A 413 27.12 0.39 0.40
N PHE A 414 26.65 0.04 1.60
CA PHE A 414 25.25 0.03 2.00
C PHE A 414 24.43 1.21 1.44
N ALA A 415 24.85 2.44 1.72
CA ALA A 415 24.13 3.66 1.34
C ALA A 415 25.09 4.71 0.74
N ALA A 416 26.01 4.27 -0.14
CA ALA A 416 26.96 5.13 -0.83
C ALA A 416 26.24 6.00 -1.89
N SER A 417 25.71 7.15 -1.48
CA SER A 417 24.97 8.07 -2.32
C SER A 417 25.07 9.52 -1.82
N SER A 418 25.36 10.46 -2.73
CA SER A 418 25.48 11.89 -2.45
C SER A 418 24.18 12.56 -2.01
N GLY A 419 23.05 11.90 -2.25
CA GLY A 419 21.74 12.39 -1.82
C GLY A 419 21.48 12.21 -0.32
N LEU A 420 22.04 11.15 0.29
CA LEU A 420 21.66 10.75 1.64
C LEU A 420 22.10 11.79 2.66
N HIS A 421 21.12 12.44 3.30
CA HIS A 421 21.31 13.48 4.30
C HIS A 421 20.81 13.04 5.68
N GLU A 422 19.68 12.35 5.73
CA GLU A 422 19.06 11.91 6.97
C GLU A 422 19.05 10.38 7.03
N LEU A 423 19.88 9.82 7.93
CA LEU A 423 19.80 8.42 8.33
C LEU A 423 19.10 8.37 9.69
N ILE A 424 18.06 7.56 9.79
CA ILE A 424 17.26 7.45 11.01
C ILE A 424 17.43 6.08 11.61
N ILE A 425 17.89 6.12 12.86
CA ILE A 425 18.04 4.98 13.75
C ILE A 425 17.33 5.33 15.06
N TYR A 426 16.64 4.40 15.70
CA TYR A 426 16.23 4.63 17.09
C TYR A 426 17.46 4.59 17.99
N GLY A 427 17.57 5.54 18.92
CA GLY A 427 18.69 5.62 19.86
C GLY A 427 18.67 4.49 20.91
N GLY A 428 19.86 4.03 21.33
CA GLY A 428 20.06 2.98 22.32
C GLY A 428 20.43 1.61 21.73
N THR A 429 20.51 0.57 22.58
CA THR A 429 20.59 -0.83 22.15
C THR A 429 19.28 -1.26 21.50
N GLY A 430 19.31 -2.09 20.45
CA GLY A 430 18.10 -2.48 19.71
C GLY A 430 17.94 -1.79 18.34
N ASN A 431 19.05 -1.34 17.74
CA ASN A 431 19.09 -0.64 16.45
C ASN A 431 19.89 -1.46 15.41
N PRO A 432 19.77 -1.15 14.10
CA PRO A 432 20.35 -1.97 13.02
C PRO A 432 21.88 -2.05 13.03
N PHE A 433 22.58 -1.22 13.78
CA PHE A 433 24.03 -1.24 13.87
C PHE A 433 24.52 -1.75 15.23
N SER A 434 23.78 -1.50 16.32
CA SER A 434 24.09 -2.05 17.65
C SER A 434 23.86 -3.55 17.75
N ASP A 435 22.86 -4.05 17.02
CA ASP A 435 22.43 -5.45 17.11
C ASP A 435 23.21 -6.36 16.15
N SER A 436 23.99 -5.76 15.25
CA SER A 436 24.71 -6.47 14.20
C SER A 436 26.08 -6.95 14.66
N PRO A 437 26.48 -8.20 14.37
CA PRO A 437 27.86 -8.66 14.56
C PRO A 437 28.82 -8.11 13.49
N CYS A 438 28.34 -7.29 12.55
CA CYS A 438 29.10 -6.82 11.39
C CYS A 438 30.34 -6.01 11.79
N VAL A 439 31.42 -6.23 11.04
CA VAL A 439 32.67 -5.47 11.11
C VAL A 439 33.10 -4.91 9.75
N ASP A 440 32.33 -5.18 8.69
CA ASP A 440 32.59 -4.73 7.31
C ASP A 440 31.62 -3.61 6.92
N TYR A 441 32.00 -2.37 7.22
CA TYR A 441 31.33 -1.13 6.79
C TYR A 441 32.17 -0.37 5.76
N ARG A 442 33.01 -1.09 5.00
CA ARG A 442 33.83 -0.52 3.93
C ARG A 442 32.97 0.21 2.91
N ALA A 443 33.31 1.47 2.67
CA ALA A 443 32.58 2.39 1.81
C ALA A 443 31.06 2.46 2.07
N ALA A 444 30.57 2.04 3.25
CA ALA A 444 29.13 1.91 3.55
C ALA A 444 28.40 3.25 3.40
N PHE A 445 29.05 4.35 3.78
CA PHE A 445 28.55 5.72 3.68
C PHE A 445 29.55 6.59 2.90
N LEU A 446 30.03 6.06 1.77
CA LEU A 446 30.92 6.77 0.86
C LEU A 446 30.17 7.90 0.14
N ASP A 447 30.76 9.09 0.13
CA ASP A 447 30.24 10.29 -0.54
C ASP A 447 28.79 10.59 -0.16
N THR A 448 28.47 10.53 1.14
CA THR A 448 27.15 10.88 1.69
C THR A 448 27.15 12.31 2.21
N ASN A 449 25.97 12.93 2.33
CA ASN A 449 25.79 14.26 2.90
C ASN A 449 25.13 14.21 4.28
N LEU A 450 25.46 13.19 5.09
CA LEU A 450 24.84 12.96 6.40
C LEU A 450 24.85 14.23 7.26
N SER A 451 23.70 14.51 7.88
CA SER A 451 23.58 15.55 8.89
C SER A 451 24.52 15.25 10.08
N GLN A 452 24.85 16.29 10.86
CA GLN A 452 25.66 16.12 12.07
C GLN A 452 25.03 15.09 13.03
N GLN A 453 23.71 15.11 13.16
CA GLN A 453 22.97 14.20 14.04
C GLN A 453 23.03 12.76 13.51
N SER A 454 22.72 12.54 12.23
CA SER A 454 22.78 11.21 11.62
C SER A 454 24.19 10.60 11.67
N TYR A 455 25.23 11.42 11.49
CA TYR A 455 26.62 10.99 11.65
C TYR A 455 26.92 10.56 13.10
N GLU A 456 26.57 11.38 14.09
CA GLU A 456 26.78 11.09 15.51
C GLU A 456 26.03 9.82 15.96
N ASP A 457 24.77 9.69 15.54
CA ASP A 457 23.93 8.53 15.84
C ASP A 457 24.53 7.25 15.24
N LEU A 458 24.94 7.29 13.97
CA LEU A 458 25.52 6.16 13.26
C LEU A 458 26.78 5.62 13.95
N VAL A 459 27.76 6.49 14.23
CA VAL A 459 29.03 6.03 14.84
C VAL A 459 28.83 5.55 16.27
N THR A 460 27.91 6.17 17.02
CA THR A 460 27.54 5.74 18.38
C THR A 460 26.86 4.37 18.36
N ALA A 461 25.99 4.13 17.39
CA ALA A 461 25.32 2.86 17.23
C ALA A 461 26.29 1.73 16.88
N ILE A 462 27.21 1.94 15.92
CA ILE A 462 28.25 0.96 15.57
C ILE A 462 29.20 0.71 16.75
N GLU A 463 29.58 1.75 17.50
CA GLU A 463 30.40 1.61 18.70
C GLU A 463 29.72 0.71 19.74
N SER A 464 28.42 0.91 19.97
CA SER A 464 27.66 0.19 20.99
C SER A 464 27.55 -1.32 20.74
N ALA A 465 27.77 -1.79 19.51
CA ALA A 465 27.84 -3.21 19.19
C ALA A 465 29.02 -3.93 19.88
N GLY A 466 30.05 -3.17 20.30
CA GLY A 466 31.18 -3.71 21.07
C GLY A 466 32.11 -4.63 20.28
N THR A 467 31.99 -4.69 18.96
CA THR A 467 32.82 -5.51 18.07
C THR A 467 34.24 -4.90 17.90
N SER A 468 35.19 -5.70 17.42
CA SER A 468 36.62 -5.33 17.32
C SER A 468 37.19 -5.68 15.94
N ASN A 469 38.24 -4.96 15.52
CA ASN A 469 38.94 -5.16 14.24
C ASN A 469 38.08 -5.01 12.97
N GLY A 470 37.19 -4.01 12.94
CA GLY A 470 36.38 -3.69 11.76
C GLY A 470 36.91 -2.53 10.92
N GLU A 471 36.20 -2.23 9.85
CA GLU A 471 36.45 -1.09 8.96
C GLU A 471 35.16 -0.31 8.74
N LEU A 472 35.22 1.01 8.89
CA LEU A 472 34.10 1.94 8.74
C LEU A 472 34.54 3.14 7.93
N ASP A 473 33.92 3.32 6.76
CA ASP A 473 34.17 4.50 5.93
C ASP A 473 32.93 5.38 5.81
N ILE A 474 33.06 6.61 6.30
CA ILE A 474 32.08 7.67 6.17
C ILE A 474 32.78 8.88 5.54
N THR A 475 32.33 9.31 4.37
CA THR A 475 32.95 10.44 3.63
C THR A 475 31.87 11.27 2.95
N GLY A 476 32.25 12.46 2.48
CA GLY A 476 31.32 13.44 1.92
C GLY A 476 30.73 14.36 3.00
N GLY A 477 29.93 15.34 2.58
CA GLY A 477 29.26 16.26 3.50
C GLY A 477 30.21 17.16 4.29
N SER A 478 29.69 17.69 5.41
CA SER A 478 30.41 18.62 6.29
C SER A 478 30.23 18.30 7.77
N ALA A 479 29.80 17.08 8.10
CA ALA A 479 29.72 16.64 9.48
C ALA A 479 31.13 16.59 10.10
N THR A 480 31.21 16.90 11.39
CA THR A 480 32.48 16.98 12.13
C THR A 480 32.54 15.95 13.24
N THR A 481 33.73 15.40 13.46
CA THR A 481 34.00 14.41 14.50
C THR A 481 34.26 15.10 15.83
N THR A 482 33.18 15.41 16.55
CA THR A 482 33.20 16.09 17.85
C THR A 482 32.23 15.41 18.84
N GLY A 483 32.32 15.75 20.13
CA GLY A 483 31.34 15.31 21.13
C GLY A 483 31.22 13.77 21.26
N ALA A 484 29.99 13.25 21.12
CA ALA A 484 29.73 11.82 21.21
C ALA A 484 30.34 11.07 20.03
N ALA A 485 30.31 11.64 18.82
CA ALA A 485 30.93 11.05 17.63
C ALA A 485 32.44 10.83 17.83
N GLN A 486 33.14 11.83 18.37
CA GLN A 486 34.57 11.72 18.68
C GLN A 486 34.84 10.61 19.70
N THR A 487 34.06 10.57 20.78
CA THR A 487 34.17 9.53 21.81
C THR A 487 33.98 8.14 21.21
N ALA A 488 33.01 7.98 20.33
CA ALA A 488 32.70 6.70 19.68
C ALA A 488 33.81 6.27 18.71
N VAL A 489 34.29 7.19 17.86
CA VAL A 489 35.39 6.93 16.91
C VAL A 489 36.68 6.56 17.63
N ASP A 490 37.04 7.26 18.70
CA ASP A 490 38.23 6.95 19.50
C ASP A 490 38.12 5.55 20.15
N ALA A 491 36.93 5.19 20.65
CA ALA A 491 36.66 3.88 21.23
C ALA A 491 36.73 2.73 20.20
N LEU A 492 36.18 2.94 19.01
CA LEU A 492 36.29 2.00 17.88
C LEU A 492 37.77 1.78 17.51
N ARG A 493 38.54 2.86 17.31
CA ARG A 493 39.97 2.80 16.98
C ARG A 493 40.77 2.10 18.08
N ALA A 494 40.46 2.33 19.35
CA ALA A 494 41.07 1.62 20.47
C ALA A 494 40.80 0.11 20.45
N ARG A 495 39.68 -0.34 19.85
CA ARG A 495 39.35 -1.75 19.57
C ARG A 495 39.88 -2.27 18.23
N GLY A 496 40.79 -1.53 17.58
CA GLY A 496 41.46 -1.95 16.36
C GLY A 496 40.68 -1.67 15.07
N TRP A 497 39.65 -0.82 15.12
CA TRP A 497 38.94 -0.41 13.91
C TRP A 497 39.75 0.56 13.05
N ALA A 498 39.66 0.39 11.74
CA ALA A 498 40.00 1.42 10.76
C ALA A 498 38.75 2.29 10.52
N VAL A 499 38.78 3.56 10.93
CA VAL A 499 37.64 4.48 10.79
C VAL A 499 38.05 5.69 9.95
N THR A 500 37.43 5.84 8.79
CA THR A 500 37.50 7.05 7.96
C THR A 500 36.33 7.96 8.30
N THR A 501 36.61 9.20 8.67
CA THR A 501 35.62 10.21 9.07
C THR A 501 35.43 11.26 7.98
N PRO A 502 34.27 11.95 7.93
CA PRO A 502 33.99 12.96 6.91
C PRO A 502 34.99 14.14 6.90
N ASP A 503 35.50 14.51 8.07
CA ASP A 503 36.38 15.66 8.28
C ASP A 503 37.87 15.30 8.42
N GLY A 504 38.21 14.01 8.33
CA GLY A 504 39.59 13.52 8.37
C GLY A 504 40.23 13.49 9.77
N TYR A 505 39.43 13.58 10.84
CA TYR A 505 39.82 13.24 12.21
C TYR A 505 40.18 11.77 12.33
#